data_AF-A0AA88PX66-F1
#
_entry.id   AF-A0AA88PX66-F1
#
_cell.length_a   1.000
_cell.length_b   1.000
_cell.length_c   1.000
_cell.angle_alpha   90.00
_cell.angle_beta   90.00
_cell.angle_gamma   90.00
#
_symmetry.space_group_name_H-M   'P 1'
#
loop_
_entity.id
_entity.type
_entity.pdbx_description
1 polymer ?
#
loop_
_entity_poly.entity_id
_entity_poly.type
_entity_poly.pdbx_seq_one_letter_code
_entity_poly.pdbx_strand_id
1 'polypeptide(L)'
;MTQTARDCKRTTFKGQHLSLSDLKEHSGTENKNLSNKNVPAYPESVEFRVQKVSHVTGECGLRAIFLNSGFRQPPELAANDQRHFIWWSLAVTSDDISSAEERFLTSSFPNRSSAQIRNQPPILEHFTTSKAFQEKSAYGNFRFIFSFKELLWHYVKQFCGGQSPVLRVYETVLYKQEIQYTVVVHPHHINLYDDYPRLPSQSDGVCGYYDGAIWWRCQAPSEAYTNKLEVNSFDGRVDVRQDKDKEFYVWDNVCVAFHMEPGNKMLRQNARNYSATHFDGHLSLSDLKEMGIQNGYLYKNNIPAYPKSVEFHVQKVSHVTGESGLNGIFLDSGFKVANSQDRLIWWNLAVTSDDISSAEERFLMSLFPQQSAAQIRNQPPILEHFTTSKAFQEKSAYGNFRFTFSFKELLWNYVNQFCDGQSPVLRVYETVLYKQEIQYTVVVHPPHIHLYDDYPRLPSQGDGVCGYRDGAMWWRCQAPSEAYTNKLEVNSFDGRVDVSLQDEEYYVWDHVCIAFHMEPKWVLRVDRNRLFNRVNVCEVSYPCLLRSPETPLSLNEAERILADLKTEMR
;
A
#
# COMPACT_ATOMS: atom_id res chain seq x y z
N MET A 1 -23.47 7.89 -4.71
CA MET A 1 -24.28 8.21 -3.51
C MET A 1 -23.55 7.64 -2.30
N THR A 2 -22.69 8.45 -1.68
CA THR A 2 -21.90 8.10 -0.49
C THR A 2 -22.51 8.80 0.70
N GLN A 3 -23.44 8.13 1.38
CA GLN A 3 -23.93 8.54 2.68
C GLN A 3 -23.76 7.35 3.63
N THR A 4 -22.87 7.51 4.61
CA THR A 4 -23.04 7.10 6.02
C THR A 4 -21.72 7.27 6.78
N ALA A 5 -21.29 8.53 6.93
CA ALA A 5 -20.74 8.89 8.23
C ALA A 5 -21.87 8.67 9.24
N ARG A 6 -21.68 7.79 10.23
CA ARG A 6 -22.68 7.54 11.27
C ARG A 6 -22.91 8.84 12.04
N ASP A 7 -23.95 9.60 11.69
CA ASP A 7 -24.59 10.62 12.55
C ASP A 7 -25.33 9.93 13.71
N CYS A 8 -24.63 9.05 14.43
CA CYS A 8 -25.15 8.40 15.62
C CYS A 8 -24.45 9.02 16.83
N LYS A 9 -25.24 9.60 17.73
CA LYS A 9 -24.76 10.12 19.02
C LYS A 9 -23.94 9.02 19.70
N ARG A 10 -22.66 9.29 19.95
CA ARG A 10 -21.70 8.39 20.60
C ARG A 10 -21.04 9.08 21.79
N THR A 11 -20.73 8.31 22.82
CA THR A 11 -19.92 8.75 23.96
C THR A 11 -18.61 7.97 23.97
N THR A 12 -17.48 8.66 24.10
CA THR A 12 -16.15 8.04 24.00
C THR A 12 -15.34 8.28 25.27
N PHE A 13 -14.73 7.21 25.80
CA PHE A 13 -13.88 7.22 26.99
C PHE A 13 -12.48 6.76 26.59
N LYS A 14 -11.55 7.71 26.41
CA LYS A 14 -10.18 7.40 25.96
C LYS A 14 -9.32 6.82 27.08
N GLY A 15 -8.45 5.88 26.73
CA GLY A 15 -7.49 5.24 27.64
C GLY A 15 -8.10 4.28 28.64
N GLN A 16 -9.38 3.92 28.49
CA GLN A 16 -10.11 3.13 29.46
C GLN A 16 -10.99 2.10 28.76
N HIS A 17 -11.04 0.89 29.30
CA HIS A 17 -12.06 -0.12 29.03
C HIS A 17 -13.00 -0.15 30.23
N LEU A 18 -14.11 0.58 30.14
CA LEU A 18 -15.09 0.70 31.22
C LEU A 18 -16.02 -0.51 31.18
N SER A 19 -16.19 -1.18 32.31
CA SER A 19 -17.16 -2.27 32.40
C SER A 19 -18.59 -1.76 32.27
N LEU A 20 -19.54 -2.66 32.02
CA LEU A 20 -20.97 -2.34 31.95
C LEU A 20 -21.47 -1.65 33.23
N SER A 21 -20.96 -2.02 34.41
CA SER A 21 -21.26 -1.35 35.68
C SER A 21 -20.67 0.06 35.73
N ASP A 22 -19.41 0.25 35.33
CA ASP A 22 -18.77 1.56 35.32
C ASP A 22 -19.50 2.53 34.38
N LEU A 23 -19.95 2.03 33.22
CA LEU A 23 -20.73 2.81 32.25
C LEU A 23 -22.10 3.26 32.81
N LYS A 24 -22.74 2.43 33.65
CA LYS A 24 -24.02 2.76 34.31
C LYS A 24 -23.85 3.82 35.40
N GLU A 25 -22.71 3.83 36.09
CA GLU A 25 -22.40 4.77 37.16
C GLU A 25 -21.86 6.11 36.64
N HIS A 26 -21.41 6.16 35.37
CA HIS A 26 -20.82 7.36 34.80
C HIS A 26 -21.84 8.50 34.61
N SER A 27 -21.60 9.63 35.30
CA SER A 27 -22.41 10.83 35.20
C SER A 27 -22.42 11.40 33.77
N GLY A 28 -23.59 11.49 33.13
CA GLY A 28 -23.75 12.04 31.77
C GLY A 28 -24.13 11.01 30.69
N THR A 29 -24.20 9.72 31.04
CA THR A 29 -24.60 8.67 30.09
C THR A 29 -26.12 8.53 29.99
N GLU A 30 -26.79 9.41 29.23
CA GLU A 30 -28.22 9.24 28.91
C GLU A 30 -28.41 8.21 27.78
N ASN A 31 -28.31 6.92 28.10
CA ASN A 31 -28.60 5.83 27.17
C ASN A 31 -29.79 4.97 27.68
N LYS A 32 -30.91 5.02 26.95
CA LYS A 32 -32.15 4.29 27.29
C LYS A 32 -31.98 2.77 27.32
N ASN A 33 -31.12 2.22 26.46
CA ASN A 33 -30.89 0.78 26.42
C ASN A 33 -30.02 0.36 27.61
N LEU A 34 -28.95 1.10 27.90
CA LEU A 34 -28.05 0.80 29.04
C LEU A 34 -28.80 0.81 30.39
N SER A 35 -29.79 1.69 30.52
CA SER A 35 -30.62 1.86 31.73
C SER A 35 -31.87 0.96 31.78
N ASN A 36 -32.07 0.07 30.79
CA ASN A 36 -33.19 -0.87 30.80
C ASN A 36 -33.05 -1.85 31.98
N LYS A 37 -34.05 -1.89 32.85
CA LYS A 37 -34.10 -2.76 34.04
C LYS A 37 -34.93 -4.03 33.83
N ASN A 38 -35.60 -4.16 32.69
CA ASN A 38 -36.48 -5.29 32.39
C ASN A 38 -35.76 -6.44 31.67
N VAL A 39 -34.43 -6.36 31.51
CA VAL A 39 -33.65 -7.39 30.85
C VAL A 39 -33.75 -8.70 31.67
N PRO A 40 -34.20 -9.82 31.07
CA PRO A 40 -34.28 -11.09 31.78
C PRO A 40 -32.91 -11.59 32.17
N ALA A 41 -32.81 -12.50 33.16
CA ALA A 41 -31.53 -13.08 33.56
C ALA A 41 -30.81 -13.71 32.36
N TYR A 42 -29.52 -13.42 32.21
CA TYR A 42 -28.67 -13.93 31.13
C TYR A 42 -27.25 -14.23 31.65
N PRO A 43 -26.42 -14.96 30.88
CA PRO A 43 -25.03 -15.20 31.23
C PRO A 43 -24.21 -13.89 31.23
N GLU A 44 -23.94 -13.34 32.41
CA GLU A 44 -23.10 -12.15 32.57
C GLU A 44 -21.62 -12.52 32.69
N SER A 45 -20.74 -11.69 32.12
CA SER A 45 -19.27 -11.78 32.25
C SER A 45 -18.66 -13.10 31.74
N VAL A 46 -19.14 -13.59 30.59
CA VAL A 46 -18.64 -14.80 29.95
C VAL A 46 -17.27 -14.55 29.32
N GLU A 47 -16.25 -15.33 29.71
CA GLU A 47 -14.88 -15.20 29.18
C GLU A 47 -14.68 -15.99 27.88
N PHE A 48 -14.60 -15.25 26.77
CA PHE A 48 -14.15 -15.74 25.48
C PHE A 48 -12.62 -15.64 25.36
N ARG A 49 -11.99 -16.59 24.68
CA ARG A 49 -10.56 -16.58 24.35
C ARG A 49 -10.40 -16.78 22.87
N VAL A 50 -10.35 -15.67 22.14
CA VAL A 50 -10.48 -15.68 20.68
C VAL A 50 -9.10 -15.54 20.04
N GLN A 51 -8.72 -16.55 19.27
CA GLN A 51 -7.42 -16.58 18.58
C GLN A 51 -7.47 -15.99 17.17
N LYS A 52 -8.66 -15.78 16.61
CA LYS A 52 -8.85 -15.28 15.25
C LYS A 52 -9.44 -13.89 15.25
N VAL A 53 -9.01 -13.08 14.30
CA VAL A 53 -9.56 -11.76 14.03
C VAL A 53 -10.02 -11.71 12.58
N SER A 54 -11.00 -10.84 12.31
CA SER A 54 -11.52 -10.65 10.97
C SER A 54 -11.56 -9.19 10.56
N HIS A 55 -11.28 -8.96 9.28
CA HIS A 55 -11.44 -7.69 8.61
C HIS A 55 -12.52 -7.84 7.54
N VAL A 56 -13.50 -6.95 7.54
CA VAL A 56 -14.61 -6.97 6.59
C VAL A 56 -14.57 -5.72 5.72
N THR A 57 -14.70 -5.92 4.41
CA THR A 57 -14.69 -4.85 3.41
C THR A 57 -15.73 -5.09 2.31
N GLY A 58 -16.11 -4.03 1.61
CA GLY A 58 -16.82 -4.10 0.33
C GLY A 58 -15.87 -4.36 -0.84
N GLU A 59 -16.44 -4.43 -2.05
CA GLU A 59 -15.69 -4.74 -3.29
C GLU A 59 -14.52 -3.80 -3.55
N CYS A 60 -14.70 -2.49 -3.35
CA CYS A 60 -13.63 -1.51 -3.55
C CYS A 60 -12.43 -1.79 -2.64
N GLY A 61 -12.67 -2.05 -1.35
CA GLY A 61 -11.57 -2.36 -0.43
C GLY A 61 -10.96 -3.75 -0.67
N LEU A 62 -11.72 -4.73 -1.17
CA LEU A 62 -11.16 -6.01 -1.62
C LEU A 62 -10.14 -5.79 -2.74
N ARG A 63 -10.54 -5.05 -3.79
CA ARG A 63 -9.67 -4.71 -4.92
C ARG A 63 -8.44 -3.95 -4.45
N ALA A 64 -8.63 -2.96 -3.58
CA ALA A 64 -7.52 -2.19 -3.01
C ALA A 64 -6.54 -3.07 -2.22
N ILE A 65 -7.02 -4.04 -1.43
CA ILE A 65 -6.14 -4.95 -0.69
C ILE A 65 -5.29 -5.79 -1.63
N PHE A 66 -5.86 -6.31 -2.72
CA PHE A 66 -5.12 -7.09 -3.71
C PHE A 66 -4.15 -6.25 -4.53
N LEU A 67 -4.58 -5.07 -5.01
CA LEU A 67 -3.74 -4.13 -5.75
C LEU A 67 -2.53 -3.67 -4.93
N ASN A 68 -2.74 -3.39 -3.64
CA ASN A 68 -1.69 -2.97 -2.72
C ASN A 68 -0.90 -4.14 -2.13
N SER A 69 -1.24 -5.39 -2.46
CA SER A 69 -0.69 -6.59 -1.83
C SER A 69 -0.70 -6.55 -0.30
N GLY A 70 -1.73 -5.95 0.31
CA GLY A 70 -1.80 -5.75 1.76
C GLY A 70 -2.95 -4.87 2.23
N PHE A 71 -3.16 -4.83 3.55
CA PHE A 71 -4.19 -3.99 4.17
C PHE A 71 -3.67 -2.56 4.33
N ARG A 72 -4.43 -1.57 3.85
CA ARG A 72 -4.18 -0.13 4.06
C ARG A 72 -5.50 0.56 4.40
N GLN A 73 -5.42 1.68 5.12
CA GLN A 73 -6.59 2.51 5.37
C GLN A 73 -6.95 3.29 4.08
N PRO A 74 -8.20 3.25 3.61
CA PRO A 74 -8.64 4.10 2.51
C PRO A 74 -8.51 5.58 2.90
N PRO A 75 -7.87 6.42 2.07
CA PRO A 75 -7.60 7.81 2.42
C PRO A 75 -8.86 8.67 2.61
N GLU A 76 -9.98 8.27 2.00
CA GLU A 76 -11.29 8.91 2.16
C GLU A 76 -11.81 8.89 3.60
N LEU A 77 -11.34 7.94 4.43
CA LEU A 77 -11.66 7.83 5.86
C LEU A 77 -10.65 8.55 6.77
N ALA A 78 -9.53 9.02 6.23
CA ALA A 78 -8.49 9.74 6.98
C ALA A 78 -8.80 11.24 7.14
N ALA A 79 -9.84 11.75 6.46
CA ALA A 79 -10.12 13.18 6.34
C ALA A 79 -10.72 13.87 7.60
N ASN A 80 -10.91 13.16 8.72
CA ASN A 80 -11.49 13.73 9.94
C ASN A 80 -10.87 13.09 11.19
N ASP A 81 -9.76 13.64 11.72
CA ASP A 81 -9.16 13.32 13.03
C ASP A 81 -8.97 11.83 13.40
N GLN A 82 -9.18 10.91 12.45
CA GLN A 82 -9.12 9.48 12.66
C GLN A 82 -7.71 9.01 12.32
N ARG A 83 -7.01 8.63 13.39
CA ARG A 83 -5.67 8.05 13.39
C ARG A 83 -5.59 6.91 12.38
N HIS A 84 -4.40 6.75 11.82
CA HIS A 84 -4.08 5.78 10.79
C HIS A 84 -4.28 4.34 11.27
N PHE A 85 -5.49 3.81 11.15
CA PHE A 85 -5.87 2.52 11.72
C PHE A 85 -6.42 1.57 10.66
N ILE A 86 -5.99 0.31 10.77
CA ILE A 86 -6.67 -0.82 10.14
C ILE A 86 -7.42 -1.58 11.22
N TRP A 87 -8.73 -1.67 11.03
CA TRP A 87 -9.66 -2.21 12.01
C TRP A 87 -9.91 -3.69 11.80
N TRP A 88 -9.90 -4.42 12.90
CA TRP A 88 -10.20 -5.84 12.98
C TRP A 88 -11.20 -6.08 14.12
N SER A 89 -12.08 -7.04 13.94
CA SER A 89 -13.00 -7.51 14.98
C SER A 89 -12.64 -8.94 15.36
N LEU A 90 -12.93 -9.34 16.60
CA LEU A 90 -12.78 -10.75 17.00
C LEU A 90 -13.64 -11.64 16.10
N ALA A 91 -13.07 -12.75 15.62
CA ALA A 91 -13.77 -13.74 14.82
C ALA A 91 -14.16 -14.92 15.70
N VAL A 92 -15.25 -14.75 16.46
CA VAL A 92 -15.75 -15.76 17.41
C VAL A 92 -16.37 -16.93 16.66
N THR A 93 -15.91 -18.14 16.95
CA THR A 93 -16.40 -19.39 16.37
C THR A 93 -17.34 -20.15 17.32
N SER A 94 -18.03 -21.17 16.82
CA SER A 94 -18.80 -22.10 17.65
C SER A 94 -17.95 -22.79 18.73
N ASP A 95 -16.68 -23.06 18.43
CA ASP A 95 -15.74 -23.69 19.36
C ASP A 95 -15.35 -22.72 20.48
N ASP A 96 -15.18 -21.43 20.15
CA ASP A 96 -14.94 -20.38 21.13
C ASP A 96 -16.13 -20.22 22.08
N ILE A 97 -17.36 -20.29 21.54
CA ILE A 97 -18.61 -20.23 22.33
C ILE A 97 -18.71 -21.44 23.26
N SER A 98 -18.51 -22.64 22.74
CA SER A 98 -18.58 -23.88 23.53
C SER A 98 -17.53 -23.89 24.65
N SER A 99 -16.30 -23.45 24.34
CA SER A 99 -15.23 -23.35 25.33
C SER A 99 -15.49 -22.27 26.38
N ALA A 100 -16.12 -21.15 25.99
CA ALA A 100 -16.51 -20.08 26.90
C ALA A 100 -17.64 -20.53 27.83
N GLU A 101 -18.57 -21.34 27.32
CA GLU A 101 -19.65 -21.93 28.10
C GLU A 101 -19.12 -22.86 29.18
N GLU A 102 -18.20 -23.76 28.84
CA GLU A 102 -17.59 -24.67 29.81
C GLU A 102 -16.92 -23.88 30.94
N ARG A 103 -16.18 -22.80 30.62
CA ARG A 103 -15.58 -21.91 31.60
C ARG A 103 -16.63 -21.22 32.48
N PHE A 104 -17.65 -20.64 31.86
CA PHE A 104 -18.74 -19.93 32.56
C PHE A 104 -19.48 -20.85 33.54
N LEU A 105 -19.83 -22.05 33.10
CA LEU A 105 -20.56 -23.00 33.92
C LEU A 105 -19.67 -23.58 35.04
N THR A 106 -18.38 -23.77 34.78
CA THR A 106 -17.42 -24.24 35.80
C THR A 106 -17.17 -23.20 36.87
N SER A 107 -17.06 -21.92 36.49
CA SER A 107 -16.85 -20.83 37.45
C SER A 107 -18.11 -20.50 38.24
N SER A 108 -19.27 -20.47 37.58
CA SER A 108 -20.54 -20.07 38.20
C SER A 108 -21.18 -21.21 39.02
N PHE A 109 -20.91 -22.46 38.64
CA PHE A 109 -21.47 -23.66 39.28
C PHE A 109 -20.36 -24.71 39.53
N PRO A 110 -19.44 -24.45 40.48
CA PRO A 110 -18.25 -25.28 40.70
C PRO A 110 -18.56 -26.67 41.30
N ASN A 111 -19.73 -26.84 41.93
CA ASN A 111 -20.09 -28.05 42.65
C ASN A 111 -20.93 -29.04 41.83
N ARG A 112 -20.89 -28.97 40.50
CA ARG A 112 -21.64 -29.89 39.62
C ARG A 112 -20.96 -31.27 39.59
N SER A 113 -21.76 -32.32 39.70
CA SER A 113 -21.35 -33.71 39.48
C SER A 113 -20.99 -33.98 38.02
N SER A 114 -20.20 -35.04 37.77
CA SER A 114 -19.85 -35.45 36.40
C SER A 114 -21.07 -35.80 35.54
N ALA A 115 -22.18 -36.26 36.14
CA ALA A 115 -23.42 -36.52 35.42
C ALA A 115 -24.11 -35.22 34.98
N GLN A 116 -24.14 -34.20 35.85
CA GLN A 116 -24.66 -32.87 35.52
C GLN A 116 -23.83 -32.19 34.43
N ILE A 117 -22.50 -32.31 34.47
CA ILE A 117 -21.61 -31.74 33.44
C ILE A 117 -21.88 -32.41 32.08
N ARG A 118 -21.95 -33.74 32.03
CA ARG A 118 -22.17 -34.47 30.76
C ARG A 118 -23.54 -34.25 30.13
N ASN A 119 -24.57 -34.00 30.94
CA ASN A 119 -25.95 -33.88 30.48
C ASN A 119 -26.42 -32.42 30.34
N GLN A 120 -25.53 -31.44 30.53
CA GLN A 120 -25.86 -30.02 30.40
C GLN A 120 -26.03 -29.67 28.92
N PRO A 121 -27.21 -29.21 28.47
CA PRO A 121 -27.38 -28.71 27.11
C PRO A 121 -26.62 -27.39 26.90
N PRO A 122 -26.23 -27.07 25.65
CA PRO A 122 -25.72 -25.75 25.30
C PRO A 122 -26.70 -24.64 25.68
N ILE A 123 -26.18 -23.57 26.27
CA ILE A 123 -26.97 -22.41 26.69
C ILE A 123 -26.53 -21.12 25.98
N LEU A 124 -25.22 -20.94 25.72
CA LEU A 124 -24.69 -19.66 25.24
C LEU A 124 -25.11 -19.34 23.82
N GLU A 125 -25.32 -20.34 22.96
CA GLU A 125 -25.80 -20.12 21.59
C GLU A 125 -27.14 -19.36 21.54
N HIS A 126 -27.95 -19.48 22.59
CA HIS A 126 -29.22 -18.76 22.74
C HIS A 126 -29.06 -17.29 23.16
N PHE A 127 -27.86 -16.89 23.60
CA PHE A 127 -27.53 -15.54 24.06
C PHE A 127 -26.43 -14.86 23.25
N THR A 128 -25.66 -15.56 22.42
CA THR A 128 -24.64 -14.99 21.53
C THR A 128 -25.26 -14.53 20.20
N THR A 129 -26.27 -13.66 20.28
CA THR A 129 -27.07 -13.24 19.12
C THR A 129 -26.67 -11.86 18.57
N SER A 130 -25.80 -11.11 19.25
CA SER A 130 -25.36 -9.80 18.76
C SER A 130 -24.47 -9.92 17.52
N LYS A 131 -24.21 -8.78 16.88
CA LYS A 131 -23.35 -8.69 15.69
C LYS A 131 -21.90 -9.13 15.95
N ALA A 132 -21.45 -9.15 17.20
CA ALA A 132 -20.12 -9.64 17.57
C ALA A 132 -19.93 -11.14 17.28
N PHE A 133 -21.03 -11.91 17.22
CA PHE A 133 -21.03 -13.36 17.04
C PHE A 133 -21.58 -13.80 15.68
N GLN A 134 -22.03 -12.85 14.84
CA GLN A 134 -22.66 -13.17 13.56
C GLN A 134 -21.68 -13.08 12.39
N GLU A 135 -21.87 -13.97 11.40
CA GLU A 135 -21.14 -13.91 10.13
C GLU A 135 -21.58 -12.73 9.25
N LYS A 136 -22.82 -12.26 9.41
CA LYS A 136 -23.35 -11.13 8.64
C LYS A 136 -22.71 -9.83 9.13
N SER A 137 -22.25 -9.01 8.18
CA SER A 137 -21.64 -7.72 8.46
C SER A 137 -22.36 -6.60 7.74
N ALA A 138 -22.48 -5.45 8.40
CA ALA A 138 -22.97 -4.22 7.78
C ALA A 138 -21.86 -3.47 7.01
N TYR A 139 -20.61 -3.89 7.12
CA TYR A 139 -19.44 -3.19 6.57
C TYR A 139 -19.00 -3.72 5.20
N GLY A 140 -19.59 -4.83 4.75
CA GLY A 140 -19.25 -5.43 3.48
C GLY A 140 -19.50 -6.93 3.45
N ASN A 141 -19.25 -7.50 2.28
CA ASN A 141 -19.52 -8.88 1.90
C ASN A 141 -18.24 -9.71 1.73
N PHE A 142 -17.06 -9.09 1.85
CA PHE A 142 -15.78 -9.80 1.80
C PHE A 142 -15.14 -9.80 3.18
N ARG A 143 -14.79 -10.99 3.69
CA ARG A 143 -14.23 -11.19 5.02
C ARG A 143 -12.90 -11.89 4.92
N PHE A 144 -11.87 -11.30 5.52
CA PHE A 144 -10.59 -11.92 5.76
C PHE A 144 -10.52 -12.38 7.20
N ILE A 145 -10.02 -13.59 7.45
CA ILE A 145 -9.87 -14.15 8.79
C ILE A 145 -8.42 -14.61 8.93
N PHE A 146 -7.75 -14.14 9.98
CA PHE A 146 -6.38 -14.55 10.31
C PHE A 146 -6.31 -14.98 11.76
N SER A 147 -5.32 -15.81 12.08
CA SER A 147 -4.93 -15.94 13.48
C SER A 147 -4.32 -14.62 13.95
N PHE A 148 -4.64 -14.18 15.16
CA PHE A 148 -4.12 -12.94 15.68
C PHE A 148 -2.59 -12.98 15.83
N LYS A 149 -2.05 -14.17 16.16
CA LYS A 149 -0.60 -14.43 16.19
C LYS A 149 0.08 -14.23 14.83
N GLU A 150 -0.50 -14.75 13.75
CA GLU A 150 -0.01 -14.55 12.38
C GLU A 150 -0.05 -13.07 11.98
N LEU A 151 -1.16 -12.38 12.29
CA LEU A 151 -1.29 -10.96 11.97
C LEU A 151 -0.26 -10.11 12.73
N LEU A 152 -0.06 -10.38 14.03
CA LEU A 152 1.00 -9.75 14.83
C LEU A 152 2.39 -10.07 14.26
N TRP A 153 2.64 -11.30 13.81
CA TRP A 153 3.91 -11.67 13.19
C TRP A 153 4.20 -10.87 11.92
N HIS A 154 3.21 -10.74 11.02
CA HIS A 154 3.36 -9.91 9.83
C HIS A 154 3.58 -8.44 10.19
N TYR A 155 2.85 -7.93 11.18
CA TYR A 155 2.99 -6.56 11.65
C TYR A 155 4.37 -6.29 12.25
N VAL A 156 4.93 -7.24 13.00
CA VAL A 156 6.31 -7.17 13.54
C VAL A 156 7.34 -7.03 12.43
N LYS A 157 7.19 -7.86 11.38
CA LYS A 157 8.11 -7.89 10.25
C LYS A 157 8.07 -6.60 9.43
N GLN A 158 6.89 -6.03 9.26
CA GLN A 158 6.69 -4.88 8.38
C GLN A 158 6.87 -3.53 9.08
N PHE A 159 6.48 -3.41 10.35
CA PHE A 159 6.36 -2.10 11.02
C PHE A 159 7.16 -1.97 12.32
N CYS A 160 7.61 -3.08 12.92
CA CYS A 160 8.24 -3.04 14.25
C CYS A 160 9.76 -3.29 14.22
N GLY A 161 10.38 -3.39 13.04
CA GLY A 161 11.82 -3.67 12.93
C GLY A 161 12.22 -4.98 13.62
N GLY A 162 11.32 -5.97 13.66
CA GLY A 162 11.53 -7.25 14.35
C GLY A 162 11.23 -7.26 15.86
N GLN A 163 10.92 -6.12 16.48
CA GLN A 163 10.51 -6.05 17.88
C GLN A 163 9.02 -6.42 18.05
N SER A 164 8.65 -7.00 19.19
CA SER A 164 7.24 -7.26 19.50
C SER A 164 6.44 -5.95 19.56
N PRO A 165 5.19 -5.92 19.07
CA PRO A 165 4.40 -4.70 19.07
C PRO A 165 3.85 -4.43 20.47
N VAL A 166 3.46 -3.18 20.70
CA VAL A 166 2.84 -2.72 21.93
C VAL A 166 1.32 -2.75 21.78
N LEU A 167 0.65 -3.45 22.69
CA LEU A 167 -0.81 -3.46 22.80
C LEU A 167 -1.25 -2.57 23.97
N ARG A 168 -2.21 -1.69 23.73
CA ARG A 168 -2.74 -0.76 24.73
C ARG A 168 -4.26 -0.69 24.73
N VAL A 169 -4.81 -0.33 25.89
CA VAL A 169 -6.21 0.02 26.10
C VAL A 169 -6.44 1.37 25.43
N TYR A 170 -7.13 1.40 24.29
CA TYR A 170 -7.27 2.63 23.51
C TYR A 170 -8.48 3.47 23.93
N GLU A 171 -9.69 2.91 23.86
CA GLU A 171 -10.91 3.59 24.27
C GLU A 171 -12.09 2.63 24.44
N THR A 172 -13.13 3.11 25.13
CA THR A 172 -14.50 2.56 25.11
C THR A 172 -15.39 3.52 24.34
N VAL A 173 -16.18 3.02 23.38
CA VAL A 173 -17.18 3.82 22.66
C VAL A 173 -18.57 3.25 22.90
N LEU A 174 -19.44 4.06 23.49
CA LEU A 174 -20.85 3.74 23.67
C LEU A 174 -21.67 4.39 22.54
N TYR A 175 -22.25 3.54 21.71
CA TYR A 175 -23.29 3.89 20.73
C TYR A 175 -24.69 3.67 21.32
N LYS A 176 -25.73 3.85 20.50
CA LYS A 176 -27.12 3.64 20.91
C LYS A 176 -27.37 2.25 21.53
N GLN A 177 -26.80 1.19 20.94
CA GLN A 177 -26.95 -0.21 21.40
C GLN A 177 -25.64 -1.00 21.45
N GLU A 178 -24.52 -0.40 21.08
CA GLU A 178 -23.23 -1.10 20.98
C GLU A 178 -22.23 -0.46 21.94
N ILE A 179 -21.49 -1.27 22.68
CA ILE A 179 -20.31 -0.88 23.45
C ILE A 179 -19.10 -1.49 22.74
N GLN A 180 -18.22 -0.64 22.21
CA GLN A 180 -17.01 -1.08 21.54
C GLN A 180 -15.79 -0.82 22.42
N TYR A 181 -15.09 -1.88 22.80
CA TYR A 181 -13.78 -1.79 23.44
C TYR A 181 -12.69 -1.87 22.37
N THR A 182 -11.85 -0.84 22.28
CA THR A 182 -10.81 -0.78 21.27
C THR A 182 -9.44 -1.06 21.89
N VAL A 183 -8.73 -2.03 21.33
CA VAL A 183 -7.32 -2.30 21.57
C VAL A 183 -6.52 -1.65 20.45
N VAL A 184 -5.48 -0.88 20.78
CA VAL A 184 -4.53 -0.39 19.76
C VAL A 184 -3.27 -1.23 19.77
N VAL A 185 -2.79 -1.59 18.59
CA VAL A 185 -1.50 -2.25 18.34
C VAL A 185 -0.60 -1.25 17.63
N HIS A 186 0.59 -0.99 18.17
CA HIS A 186 1.53 -0.06 17.56
C HIS A 186 3.00 -0.48 17.76
N PRO A 187 3.93 0.03 16.93
CA PRO A 187 5.37 -0.20 17.12
C PRO A 187 5.90 0.60 18.33
N HIS A 188 7.04 0.17 18.88
CA HIS A 188 7.67 0.83 20.02
C HIS A 188 8.11 2.28 19.76
N HIS A 189 8.44 2.65 18.52
CA HIS A 189 8.86 4.00 18.18
C HIS A 189 7.70 5.01 18.11
N ILE A 190 6.45 4.53 18.10
CA ILE A 190 5.26 5.38 18.09
C ILE A 190 4.87 5.73 19.52
N ASN A 191 5.14 6.96 19.92
CA ASN A 191 4.87 7.50 21.26
C ASN A 191 3.46 8.10 21.44
N LEU A 192 2.65 8.15 20.37
CA LEU A 192 1.29 8.71 20.36
C LEU A 192 0.34 8.08 21.39
N TYR A 193 0.68 6.91 21.89
CA TYR A 193 -0.15 6.10 22.77
C TYR A 193 0.46 5.89 24.15
N ASP A 194 1.57 6.55 24.48
CA ASP A 194 2.33 6.24 25.69
C ASP A 194 1.56 6.50 26.98
N ASP A 195 0.68 7.50 26.97
CA ASP A 195 -0.23 7.83 28.08
C ASP A 195 -1.38 6.81 28.28
N TYR A 196 -1.60 5.90 27.32
CA TYR A 196 -2.63 4.88 27.45
C TYR A 196 -2.13 3.63 28.18
N PRO A 197 -2.94 2.99 29.04
CA PRO A 197 -2.54 1.79 29.74
C PRO A 197 -2.15 0.65 28.79
N ARG A 198 -1.14 -0.13 29.19
CA ARG A 198 -0.82 -1.40 28.51
C ARG A 198 -2.01 -2.34 28.62
N LEU A 199 -2.25 -3.09 27.54
CA LEU A 199 -3.30 -4.10 27.55
C LEU A 199 -2.93 -5.20 28.56
N PRO A 200 -3.84 -5.57 29.50
CA PRO A 200 -3.51 -6.52 30.55
C PRO A 200 -3.25 -7.93 30.01
N SER A 201 -2.27 -8.62 30.59
CA SER A 201 -1.97 -10.03 30.31
C SER A 201 -2.63 -10.99 31.29
N GLN A 202 -3.24 -10.47 32.36
CA GLN A 202 -3.94 -11.21 33.41
C GLN A 202 -5.42 -10.86 33.41
N SER A 203 -6.20 -11.63 34.16
CA SER A 203 -7.66 -11.61 34.19
C SER A 203 -8.25 -10.40 34.93
N ASP A 204 -7.65 -9.21 34.85
CA ASP A 204 -8.20 -7.98 35.42
C ASP A 204 -8.62 -7.05 34.28
N GLY A 205 -9.90 -6.66 34.26
CA GLY A 205 -10.50 -5.83 33.21
C GLY A 205 -11.48 -6.56 32.29
N VAL A 206 -11.89 -5.85 31.23
CA VAL A 206 -12.90 -6.29 30.24
C VAL A 206 -12.29 -7.16 29.15
N CYS A 207 -11.10 -6.81 28.65
CA CYS A 207 -10.38 -7.62 27.70
C CYS A 207 -8.86 -7.47 27.86
N GLY A 208 -8.12 -8.45 27.36
CA GLY A 208 -6.66 -8.44 27.37
C GLY A 208 -6.06 -9.44 26.40
N TYR A 209 -4.74 -9.60 26.44
CA TYR A 209 -4.00 -10.44 25.49
C TYR A 209 -3.08 -11.42 26.21
N TYR A 210 -3.19 -12.69 25.86
CA TYR A 210 -2.29 -13.73 26.34
C TYR A 210 -2.15 -14.85 25.31
N ASP A 211 -0.92 -15.26 25.04
CA ASP A 211 -0.56 -16.40 24.18
C ASP A 211 -1.29 -16.44 22.82
N GLY A 212 -1.24 -15.32 22.08
CA GLY A 212 -1.85 -15.25 20.75
C GLY A 212 -3.38 -15.15 20.74
N ALA A 213 -4.04 -15.10 21.89
CA ALA A 213 -5.48 -14.92 22.03
C ALA A 213 -5.81 -13.59 22.71
N ILE A 214 -6.89 -12.95 22.23
CA ILE A 214 -7.56 -11.90 23.00
C ILE A 214 -8.57 -12.58 23.90
N TRP A 215 -8.44 -12.39 25.22
CA TRP A 215 -9.49 -12.77 26.14
C TRP A 215 -10.46 -11.59 26.28
N TRP A 216 -11.75 -11.86 26.30
CA TRP A 216 -12.81 -10.88 26.40
C TRP A 216 -13.91 -11.39 27.31
N ARG A 217 -14.22 -10.63 28.36
CA ARG A 217 -15.36 -10.87 29.24
C ARG A 217 -16.57 -10.14 28.68
N CYS A 218 -17.33 -10.85 27.87
CA CYS A 218 -18.57 -10.32 27.31
C CYS A 218 -19.57 -10.12 28.44
N GLN A 219 -20.02 -8.87 28.59
CA GLN A 219 -20.99 -8.48 29.61
C GLN A 219 -22.40 -8.35 29.05
N ALA A 220 -22.57 -8.30 27.72
CA ALA A 220 -23.87 -8.21 27.08
C ALA A 220 -23.84 -8.88 25.68
N PRO A 221 -24.09 -10.20 25.58
CA PRO A 221 -23.85 -10.96 24.35
C PRO A 221 -24.96 -10.80 23.28
N SER A 222 -26.13 -10.26 23.63
CA SER A 222 -27.31 -10.17 22.77
C SER A 222 -27.76 -8.74 22.49
N GLU A 223 -28.23 -8.50 21.26
CA GLU A 223 -28.90 -7.23 20.89
C GLU A 223 -30.33 -7.17 21.43
N ALA A 224 -31.01 -8.32 21.46
CA ALA A 224 -32.34 -8.48 22.03
C ALA A 224 -32.41 -9.75 22.87
N TYR A 225 -33.01 -9.64 24.04
CA TYR A 225 -33.17 -10.72 24.99
C TYR A 225 -34.60 -11.24 24.90
N THR A 226 -34.75 -12.40 24.28
CA THR A 226 -36.02 -13.16 24.19
C THR A 226 -35.96 -14.44 25.00
N ASN A 227 -34.82 -14.70 25.64
CA ASN A 227 -34.54 -15.90 26.40
C ASN A 227 -34.10 -15.48 27.80
N LYS A 228 -34.43 -16.32 28.78
CA LYS A 228 -34.05 -16.18 30.17
C LYS A 228 -33.27 -17.41 30.62
N LEU A 229 -32.18 -17.16 31.32
CA LEU A 229 -31.40 -18.17 32.01
C LEU A 229 -32.11 -18.56 33.31
N GLU A 230 -32.39 -19.84 33.49
CA GLU A 230 -32.98 -20.38 34.71
C GLU A 230 -32.09 -21.48 35.27
N VAL A 231 -31.81 -21.40 36.58
CA VAL A 231 -31.09 -22.44 37.30
C VAL A 231 -32.11 -23.27 38.06
N ASN A 232 -32.17 -24.56 37.75
CA ASN A 232 -33.01 -25.50 38.47
C ASN A 232 -32.44 -25.73 39.87
N SER A 233 -33.20 -25.36 40.89
CA SER A 233 -32.78 -25.44 42.29
C SER A 233 -32.62 -26.87 42.81
N PHE A 234 -33.20 -27.87 42.15
CA PHE A 234 -33.19 -29.26 42.61
C PHE A 234 -32.00 -30.06 42.10
N ASP A 235 -31.58 -29.83 40.85
CA ASP A 235 -30.51 -30.58 40.20
C ASP A 235 -29.37 -29.68 39.68
N GLY A 236 -29.40 -28.37 39.96
CA GLY A 236 -28.37 -27.42 39.55
C GLY A 236 -28.19 -27.29 38.03
N ARG A 237 -29.13 -27.83 37.24
CA ARG A 237 -29.11 -27.73 35.79
C ARG A 237 -29.42 -26.30 35.37
N VAL A 238 -28.72 -25.81 34.36
CA VAL A 238 -28.96 -24.48 33.80
C VAL A 238 -29.77 -24.65 32.51
N ASP A 239 -30.97 -24.09 32.47
CA ASP A 239 -31.85 -24.20 31.31
C ASP A 239 -32.13 -22.82 30.71
N VAL A 240 -32.49 -22.83 29.43
CA VAL A 240 -32.94 -21.64 28.70
C VAL A 240 -34.44 -21.72 28.51
N ARG A 241 -35.16 -20.68 28.96
CA ARG A 241 -36.59 -20.53 28.70
C ARG A 241 -36.84 -19.32 27.82
N GLN A 242 -37.80 -19.46 26.91
CA GLN A 242 -38.27 -18.33 26.12
C GLN A 242 -39.03 -17.36 27.03
N ASP A 243 -38.64 -16.09 27.00
CA ASP A 243 -39.37 -15.02 27.67
C ASP A 243 -40.51 -14.52 26.78
N LYS A 244 -41.57 -14.00 27.41
CA LYS A 244 -42.76 -13.52 26.70
C LYS A 244 -42.52 -12.19 26.00
N ASP A 245 -41.66 -11.36 26.60
CA ASP A 245 -41.38 -10.01 26.13
C ASP A 245 -39.98 -9.95 25.50
N LYS A 246 -39.88 -9.27 24.36
CA LYS A 246 -38.61 -9.01 23.69
C LYS A 246 -38.03 -7.71 24.21
N GLU A 247 -36.95 -7.80 24.97
CA GLU A 247 -36.28 -6.64 25.55
C GLU A 247 -35.02 -6.27 24.76
N PHE A 248 -34.86 -4.99 24.45
CA PHE A 248 -33.65 -4.49 23.81
C PHE A 248 -32.68 -3.97 24.87
N TYR A 249 -31.41 -4.30 24.68
CA TYR A 249 -30.34 -3.87 25.56
C TYR A 249 -29.13 -3.37 24.77
N VAL A 250 -28.08 -2.97 25.47
CA VAL A 250 -26.77 -2.81 24.85
C VAL A 250 -26.15 -4.20 24.62
N TRP A 251 -25.26 -4.29 23.65
CA TRP A 251 -24.35 -5.42 23.46
C TRP A 251 -22.92 -4.92 23.35
N ASP A 252 -21.96 -5.73 23.75
CA ASP A 252 -20.54 -5.35 23.74
C ASP A 252 -19.71 -6.14 22.71
N ASN A 253 -18.60 -5.55 22.26
CA ASN A 253 -17.62 -6.21 21.41
C ASN A 253 -16.19 -5.66 21.64
N VAL A 254 -15.21 -6.38 21.11
CA VAL A 254 -13.81 -5.96 21.09
C VAL A 254 -13.34 -5.79 19.65
N CYS A 255 -12.72 -4.63 19.39
CA CYS A 255 -12.07 -4.30 18.13
C CYS A 255 -10.57 -4.09 18.36
N VAL A 256 -9.76 -4.48 17.38
CA VAL A 256 -8.32 -4.27 17.37
C VAL A 256 -7.97 -3.32 16.23
N ALA A 257 -7.30 -2.22 16.57
CA ALA A 257 -6.84 -1.21 15.63
C ALA A 257 -5.32 -1.31 15.50
N PHE A 258 -4.82 -1.66 14.32
CA PHE A 258 -3.40 -1.62 14.02
C PHE A 258 -3.03 -0.22 13.54
N HIS A 259 -2.10 0.43 14.23
CA HIS A 259 -1.53 1.70 13.78
C HIS A 259 -0.67 1.47 12.55
N MET A 260 -0.94 2.22 11.48
CA MET A 260 -0.16 2.15 10.25
C MET A 260 0.41 3.53 9.99
N GLU A 261 1.72 3.72 9.96
CA GLU A 261 2.22 4.97 9.43
C GLU A 261 1.84 5.05 7.94
N PRO A 262 1.27 6.16 7.45
CA PRO A 262 1.15 6.36 6.01
C PRO A 262 2.57 6.27 5.45
N GLY A 263 2.75 5.54 4.34
CA GLY A 263 4.08 5.32 3.74
C GLY A 263 4.90 6.60 3.77
N ASN A 264 6.07 6.53 4.42
CA ASN A 264 6.81 7.69 4.92
C ASN A 264 6.96 8.77 3.86
N LYS A 265 6.13 9.82 3.95
CA LYS A 265 6.27 11.02 3.12
C LYS A 265 7.50 11.75 3.62
N MET A 266 8.64 11.53 2.98
CA MET A 266 9.88 12.18 3.34
C MET A 266 10.22 13.26 2.31
N LEU A 267 10.51 14.47 2.79
CA LEU A 267 11.04 15.53 1.95
C LEU A 267 12.56 15.36 1.85
N ARG A 268 13.07 15.28 0.62
CA ARG A 268 14.51 15.17 0.35
C ARG A 268 14.91 16.20 -0.69
N GLN A 269 16.06 16.85 -0.48
CA GLN A 269 16.74 17.57 -1.54
C GLN A 269 17.71 16.61 -2.23
N ASN A 270 17.65 16.53 -3.56
CA ASN A 270 18.61 15.75 -4.32
C ASN A 270 19.95 16.51 -4.43
N ALA A 271 20.99 15.85 -4.98
CA ALA A 271 22.33 16.44 -5.15
C ALA A 271 22.37 17.70 -6.05
N ARG A 272 21.24 18.09 -6.65
CA ARG A 272 21.07 19.29 -7.47
C ARG A 272 20.18 20.34 -6.78
N ASN A 273 19.95 20.21 -5.48
CA ASN A 273 19.14 21.10 -4.64
C ASN A 273 17.65 21.18 -5.02
N TYR A 274 17.13 20.21 -5.77
CA TYR A 274 15.70 20.12 -6.02
C TYR A 274 15.02 19.33 -4.91
N SER A 275 14.02 19.95 -4.29
CA SER A 275 13.16 19.30 -3.30
C SER A 275 12.19 18.34 -4.01
N ALA A 276 12.09 17.13 -3.49
CA ALA A 276 11.15 16.12 -3.93
C ALA A 276 10.50 15.44 -2.72
N THR A 277 9.30 14.90 -2.94
CA THR A 277 8.67 13.98 -2.00
C THR A 277 9.01 12.56 -2.43
N HIS A 278 9.53 11.73 -1.54
CA HIS A 278 9.79 10.32 -1.85
C HIS A 278 8.94 9.40 -0.99
N PHE A 279 8.71 8.21 -1.53
CA PHE A 279 7.93 7.13 -0.93
C PHE A 279 8.66 5.81 -1.17
N ASP A 280 8.68 4.95 -0.16
CA ASP A 280 9.17 3.58 -0.32
C ASP A 280 8.25 2.78 -1.26
N GLY A 281 8.85 2.07 -2.21
CA GLY A 281 8.15 1.28 -3.22
C GLY A 281 7.56 2.13 -4.36
N HIS A 282 6.89 1.46 -5.31
CA HIS A 282 6.21 2.15 -6.41
C HIS A 282 4.75 2.43 -6.05
N LEU A 283 4.33 3.69 -6.17
CA LEU A 283 2.96 4.15 -5.97
C LEU A 283 2.37 4.62 -7.29
N SER A 284 1.29 3.99 -7.74
CA SER A 284 0.62 4.41 -8.96
C SER A 284 0.11 5.86 -8.86
N LEU A 285 -0.17 6.48 -10.01
CA LEU A 285 -0.77 7.81 -10.08
C LEU A 285 -2.09 7.92 -9.28
N SER A 286 -2.88 6.84 -9.24
CA SER A 286 -4.06 6.74 -8.37
C SER A 286 -3.68 6.77 -6.90
N ASP A 287 -2.70 5.97 -6.49
CA ASP A 287 -2.24 5.92 -5.09
C ASP A 287 -1.72 7.30 -4.65
N LEU A 288 -0.94 7.98 -5.50
CA LEU A 288 -0.42 9.32 -5.23
C LEU A 288 -1.54 10.36 -5.04
N LYS A 289 -2.61 10.28 -5.85
CA LYS A 289 -3.80 11.14 -5.67
C LYS A 289 -4.52 10.82 -4.37
N GLU A 290 -4.64 9.55 -4.05
CA GLU A 290 -5.29 9.07 -2.83
C GLU A 290 -4.56 9.55 -1.57
N MET A 291 -3.23 9.71 -1.60
CA MET A 291 -2.43 10.12 -0.44
C MET A 291 -2.60 11.58 0.04
N GLY A 292 -3.42 12.41 -0.61
CA GLY A 292 -3.64 13.81 -0.18
C GLY A 292 -2.38 14.68 -0.22
N ILE A 293 -1.43 14.39 -1.13
CA ILE A 293 -0.13 15.07 -1.20
C ILE A 293 -0.32 16.50 -1.71
N GLN A 294 0.15 17.53 -1.01
CA GLN A 294 0.12 18.90 -1.53
C GLN A 294 0.96 19.07 -2.83
N ASN A 295 0.34 18.80 -3.97
CA ASN A 295 0.86 19.01 -5.32
C ASN A 295 -0.31 19.43 -6.22
N GLY A 296 -0.31 20.68 -6.68
CA GLY A 296 -1.40 21.23 -7.49
C GLY A 296 -1.59 20.58 -8.86
N TYR A 297 -0.55 19.95 -9.42
CA TYR A 297 -0.66 19.27 -10.71
C TYR A 297 -1.34 17.90 -10.57
N LEU A 298 -1.12 17.17 -9.47
CA LEU A 298 -1.77 15.86 -9.25
C LEU A 298 -3.31 15.93 -9.23
N TYR A 299 -3.88 16.99 -8.66
CA TYR A 299 -5.34 17.15 -8.50
C TYR A 299 -6.00 18.01 -9.56
N LYS A 300 -5.31 18.22 -10.69
CA LYS A 300 -5.87 19.01 -11.77
C LYS A 300 -7.00 18.23 -12.43
N ASN A 301 -8.19 18.83 -12.48
CA ASN A 301 -9.43 18.17 -12.89
C ASN A 301 -9.86 18.45 -14.33
N ASN A 302 -9.28 19.47 -14.97
CA ASN A 302 -9.57 19.89 -16.34
C ASN A 302 -8.61 19.26 -17.37
N ILE A 303 -8.03 18.10 -17.08
CA ILE A 303 -7.14 17.42 -18.02
C ILE A 303 -7.98 16.76 -19.14
N PRO A 304 -7.70 17.04 -20.43
CA PRO A 304 -8.34 16.36 -21.55
C PRO A 304 -8.29 14.84 -21.41
N ALA A 305 -9.21 14.11 -22.05
CA ALA A 305 -9.09 12.65 -22.11
C ALA A 305 -7.78 12.27 -22.80
N TYR A 306 -7.06 11.29 -22.26
CA TYR A 306 -5.76 10.86 -22.78
C TYR A 306 -5.54 9.36 -22.54
N PRO A 307 -4.59 8.72 -23.25
CA PRO A 307 -4.25 7.31 -23.05
C PRO A 307 -3.70 7.05 -21.64
N LYS A 308 -4.46 6.32 -20.82
CA LYS A 308 -4.05 5.93 -19.46
C LYS A 308 -3.58 4.48 -19.45
N SER A 309 -2.54 4.20 -18.66
CA SER A 309 -2.00 2.86 -18.44
C SER A 309 -1.50 2.16 -19.72
N VAL A 310 -0.82 2.93 -20.58
CA VAL A 310 -0.22 2.41 -21.81
C VAL A 310 1.02 1.56 -21.45
N GLU A 311 1.03 0.30 -21.88
CA GLU A 311 2.11 -0.63 -21.54
C GLU A 311 3.24 -0.62 -22.58
N PHE A 312 4.37 -0.02 -22.22
CA PHE A 312 5.62 0.00 -22.98
C PHE A 312 6.50 -1.18 -22.60
N HIS A 313 7.15 -1.82 -23.58
CA HIS A 313 8.15 -2.87 -23.36
C HIS A 313 9.48 -2.40 -23.91
N VAL A 314 10.33 -1.85 -23.04
CA VAL A 314 11.54 -1.11 -23.42
C VAL A 314 12.77 -1.96 -23.17
N GLN A 315 13.54 -2.21 -24.23
CA GLN A 315 14.76 -3.03 -24.17
C GLN A 315 16.03 -2.22 -24.01
N LYS A 316 15.97 -0.90 -24.20
CA LYS A 316 17.12 0.00 -24.16
C LYS A 316 17.06 0.92 -22.97
N VAL A 317 18.23 1.22 -22.42
CA VAL A 317 18.41 2.19 -21.35
C VAL A 317 19.47 3.20 -21.75
N SER A 318 19.38 4.40 -21.21
CA SER A 318 20.32 5.47 -21.51
C SER A 318 20.86 6.15 -20.26
N HIS A 319 22.14 6.51 -20.30
CA HIS A 319 22.80 7.36 -19.33
C HIS A 319 23.20 8.65 -20.03
N VAL A 320 22.81 9.80 -19.48
CA VAL A 320 23.11 11.11 -20.09
C VAL A 320 23.98 11.94 -19.17
N THR A 321 25.00 12.57 -19.74
CA THR A 321 25.98 13.38 -19.02
C THR A 321 26.39 14.61 -19.82
N GLY A 322 26.95 15.61 -19.12
CA GLY A 322 27.74 16.68 -19.72
C GLY A 322 29.16 16.25 -20.06
N GLU A 323 29.97 17.21 -20.50
CA GLU A 323 31.33 17.02 -21.00
C GLU A 323 32.28 16.38 -19.98
N SER A 324 32.24 16.78 -18.70
CA SER A 324 33.16 16.22 -17.71
C SER A 324 32.88 14.75 -17.46
N GLY A 325 31.60 14.36 -17.44
CA GLY A 325 31.23 12.95 -17.31
C GLY A 325 31.52 12.14 -18.57
N LEU A 326 31.42 12.73 -19.77
CA LEU A 326 31.91 12.11 -21.01
C LEU A 326 33.40 11.77 -20.87
N ASN A 327 34.22 12.77 -20.55
CA ASN A 327 35.66 12.61 -20.39
C ASN A 327 36.01 11.59 -19.30
N GLY A 328 35.30 11.64 -18.16
CA GLY A 328 35.46 10.67 -17.08
C GLY A 328 35.14 9.24 -17.50
N ILE A 329 34.05 9.02 -18.23
CA ILE A 329 33.64 7.70 -18.73
C ILE A 329 34.70 7.12 -19.67
N PHE A 330 35.26 7.92 -20.57
CA PHE A 330 36.30 7.46 -21.48
C PHE A 330 37.66 7.24 -20.79
N LEU A 331 38.02 8.10 -19.84
CA LEU A 331 39.23 7.95 -19.03
C LEU A 331 39.21 6.63 -18.24
N ASP A 332 38.11 6.38 -17.52
CA ASP A 332 37.92 5.17 -16.71
C ASP A 332 37.54 3.94 -17.53
N SER A 333 37.24 4.11 -18.83
CA SER A 333 36.69 3.08 -19.73
C SER A 333 35.43 2.42 -19.15
N GLY A 334 34.54 3.23 -18.58
CA GLY A 334 33.34 2.74 -17.91
C GLY A 334 32.60 3.77 -17.07
N PHE A 335 31.55 3.32 -16.40
CA PHE A 335 30.68 4.18 -15.59
C PHE A 335 31.04 4.06 -14.11
N LYS A 336 31.17 5.20 -13.43
CA LYS A 336 31.53 5.30 -12.02
C LYS A 336 30.66 6.36 -11.34
N VAL A 337 30.44 6.19 -10.04
CA VAL A 337 29.75 7.22 -9.25
C VAL A 337 30.68 8.42 -9.02
N ALA A 338 30.18 9.61 -9.30
CA ALA A 338 30.94 10.85 -9.18
C ALA A 338 31.33 11.21 -7.73
N ASN A 339 30.49 10.89 -6.74
CA ASN A 339 30.72 11.14 -5.32
C ASN A 339 30.77 9.81 -4.56
N SER A 340 31.77 9.60 -3.69
CA SER A 340 31.91 8.40 -2.86
C SER A 340 30.78 8.18 -1.84
N GLN A 341 29.99 9.22 -1.53
CA GLN A 341 28.80 9.10 -0.69
C GLN A 341 27.57 8.60 -1.46
N ASP A 342 27.54 8.83 -2.78
CA ASP A 342 26.54 8.25 -3.66
C ASP A 342 26.93 6.81 -3.98
N ARG A 343 25.95 5.91 -4.05
CA ARG A 343 26.17 4.49 -4.40
C ARG A 343 25.38 4.05 -5.63
N LEU A 344 24.80 5.00 -6.38
CA LEU A 344 23.87 4.68 -7.46
C LEU A 344 24.31 5.34 -8.76
N ILE A 345 24.41 4.54 -9.83
CA ILE A 345 24.52 5.03 -11.21
C ILE A 345 23.16 4.92 -11.87
N TRP A 346 22.69 6.05 -12.38
CA TRP A 346 21.32 6.22 -12.87
C TRP A 346 21.22 6.05 -14.39
N TRP A 347 20.16 5.36 -14.81
CA TRP A 347 19.81 5.10 -16.19
C TRP A 347 18.32 5.34 -16.39
N ASN A 348 17.94 5.92 -17.51
CA ASN A 348 16.55 6.10 -17.91
C ASN A 348 16.17 5.06 -18.95
N LEU A 349 14.89 4.67 -19.02
CA LEU A 349 14.39 3.93 -20.18
C LEU A 349 14.61 4.77 -21.46
N ALA A 350 15.13 4.13 -22.51
CA ALA A 350 15.35 4.75 -23.81
C ALA A 350 14.26 4.26 -24.77
N VAL A 351 13.08 4.88 -24.67
CA VAL A 351 11.91 4.53 -25.48
C VAL A 351 12.15 4.92 -26.94
N THR A 352 11.96 3.99 -27.87
CA THR A 352 12.06 4.26 -29.32
C THR A 352 10.69 4.41 -29.97
N SER A 353 10.65 4.90 -31.22
CA SER A 353 9.43 4.91 -32.04
C SER A 353 8.79 3.51 -32.12
N ASP A 354 9.60 2.46 -32.29
CA ASP A 354 9.12 1.08 -32.33
C ASP A 354 8.46 0.64 -31.01
N ASP A 355 8.98 1.10 -29.87
CA ASP A 355 8.40 0.81 -28.56
C ASP A 355 7.03 1.51 -28.42
N ILE A 356 6.91 2.75 -28.94
CA ILE A 356 5.66 3.52 -28.97
C ILE A 356 4.63 2.83 -29.87
N SER A 357 4.98 2.50 -31.12
CA SER A 357 4.08 1.80 -32.04
C SER A 357 3.63 0.44 -31.51
N SER A 358 4.53 -0.30 -30.87
CA SER A 358 4.19 -1.58 -30.24
C SER A 358 3.27 -1.41 -29.02
N ALA A 359 3.47 -0.35 -28.24
CA ALA A 359 2.61 -0.02 -27.11
C ALA A 359 1.22 0.44 -27.56
N GLU A 360 1.13 1.13 -28.70
CA GLU A 360 -0.12 1.52 -29.32
C GLU A 360 -0.94 0.31 -29.76
N GLU A 361 -0.32 -0.66 -30.45
CA GLU A 361 -1.03 -1.89 -30.84
C GLU A 361 -1.63 -2.60 -29.62
N ARG A 362 -0.86 -2.72 -28.52
CA ARG A 362 -1.36 -3.29 -27.25
C ARG A 362 -2.49 -2.46 -26.64
N PHE A 363 -2.37 -1.14 -26.64
CA PHE A 363 -3.38 -0.23 -26.11
C PHE A 363 -4.69 -0.35 -26.88
N LEU A 364 -4.64 -0.33 -28.20
CA LEU A 364 -5.82 -0.47 -29.07
C LEU A 364 -6.45 -1.87 -28.96
N MET A 365 -5.64 -2.93 -28.86
CA MET A 365 -6.14 -4.29 -28.60
C MET A 365 -6.89 -4.38 -27.26
N SER A 366 -6.45 -3.61 -26.25
CA SER A 366 -7.13 -3.57 -24.96
C SER A 366 -8.46 -2.82 -25.00
N LEU A 367 -8.57 -1.78 -25.83
CA LEU A 367 -9.79 -1.00 -26.02
C LEU A 367 -10.83 -1.75 -26.87
N PHE A 368 -10.38 -2.47 -27.91
CA PHE A 368 -11.25 -3.19 -28.83
C PHE A 368 -10.85 -4.68 -28.98
N PRO A 369 -11.11 -5.53 -27.98
CA PRO A 369 -10.69 -6.93 -27.99
C PRO A 369 -11.27 -7.77 -29.13
N GLN A 370 -12.34 -7.30 -29.78
CA GLN A 370 -13.02 -7.98 -30.87
C GLN A 370 -12.43 -7.65 -32.25
N GLN A 371 -11.55 -6.65 -32.35
CA GLN A 371 -10.89 -6.32 -33.61
C GLN A 371 -9.73 -7.27 -33.90
N SER A 372 -9.56 -7.58 -35.18
CA SER A 372 -8.37 -8.28 -35.65
C SER A 372 -7.14 -7.37 -35.60
N ALA A 373 -5.95 -7.96 -35.46
CA ALA A 373 -4.68 -7.22 -35.49
C ALA A 373 -4.52 -6.38 -36.78
N ALA A 374 -5.06 -6.85 -37.92
CA ALA A 374 -5.03 -6.10 -39.17
C ALA A 374 -5.89 -4.82 -39.13
N GLN A 375 -7.04 -4.85 -38.45
CA GLN A 375 -7.89 -3.67 -38.28
C GLN A 375 -7.21 -2.63 -37.39
N ILE A 376 -6.58 -3.08 -36.30
CA ILE A 376 -5.83 -2.22 -35.38
C ILE A 376 -4.64 -1.55 -36.10
N ARG A 377 -3.88 -2.30 -36.90
CA ARG A 377 -2.74 -1.76 -37.66
C ARG A 377 -3.12 -0.75 -38.75
N ASN A 378 -4.37 -0.74 -39.18
CA ASN A 378 -4.87 0.24 -40.14
C ASN A 378 -5.32 1.56 -39.47
N GLN A 379 -5.32 1.62 -38.14
CA GLN A 379 -5.63 2.83 -37.41
C GLN A 379 -4.48 3.84 -37.51
N PRO A 380 -4.76 5.14 -37.73
CA PRO A 380 -3.73 6.17 -37.65
C PRO A 380 -3.05 6.19 -36.28
N PRO A 381 -1.73 6.46 -36.21
CA PRO A 381 -1.03 6.57 -34.94
C PRO A 381 -1.62 7.68 -34.06
N ILE A 382 -1.85 7.36 -32.79
CA ILE A 382 -2.44 8.26 -31.79
C ILE A 382 -1.47 8.59 -30.65
N LEU A 383 -0.61 7.64 -30.24
CA LEU A 383 0.25 7.77 -29.08
C LEU A 383 1.36 8.80 -29.27
N GLU A 384 1.83 9.04 -30.50
CA GLU A 384 2.81 10.10 -30.78
C GLU A 384 2.31 11.49 -30.34
N HIS A 385 1.00 11.71 -30.36
CA HIS A 385 0.38 12.95 -29.89
C HIS A 385 0.35 13.11 -28.37
N PHE A 386 0.57 12.01 -27.63
CA PHE A 386 0.55 11.98 -26.16
C PHE A 386 1.89 11.59 -25.54
N THR A 387 2.87 11.11 -26.31
CA THR A 387 4.21 10.74 -25.80
C THR A 387 5.15 11.95 -25.86
N THR A 388 4.72 13.07 -25.27
CA THR A 388 5.42 14.36 -25.38
C THR A 388 6.26 14.70 -24.16
N SER A 389 6.20 13.93 -23.07
CA SER A 389 7.05 14.16 -21.90
C SER A 389 8.52 13.84 -22.18
N LYS A 390 9.41 14.30 -21.29
CA LYS A 390 10.87 14.10 -21.40
C LYS A 390 11.30 12.63 -21.43
N ALA A 391 10.45 11.70 -20.99
CA ALA A 391 10.72 10.26 -21.06
C ALA A 391 10.80 9.74 -22.51
N PHE A 392 10.10 10.40 -23.44
CA PHE A 392 9.98 10.00 -24.84
C PHE A 392 10.78 10.90 -25.78
N GLN A 393 11.33 12.02 -25.28
CA GLN A 393 12.07 12.98 -26.10
C GLN A 393 13.54 12.59 -26.31
N GLU A 394 14.05 12.93 -27.50
CA GLU A 394 15.48 12.80 -27.82
C GLU A 394 16.35 13.82 -27.07
N LYS A 395 15.76 14.97 -26.70
CA LYS A 395 16.42 16.00 -25.90
C LYS A 395 16.63 15.52 -24.46
N SER A 396 17.62 16.06 -23.78
CA SER A 396 17.94 15.67 -22.41
C SER A 396 18.11 16.86 -21.49
N ALA A 397 17.52 16.78 -20.29
CA ALA A 397 17.78 17.76 -19.24
C ALA A 397 19.15 17.54 -18.56
N TYR A 398 19.82 16.41 -18.81
CA TYR A 398 20.96 15.93 -18.02
C TYR A 398 22.32 16.14 -18.71
N GLY A 399 22.33 16.65 -19.95
CA GLY A 399 23.54 16.93 -20.72
C GLY A 399 23.43 16.54 -22.18
N ASN A 400 24.52 16.75 -22.93
CA ASN A 400 24.57 16.56 -24.37
C ASN A 400 24.95 15.14 -24.79
N PHE A 401 25.60 14.35 -23.94
CA PHE A 401 26.17 13.05 -24.33
C PHE A 401 25.33 11.90 -23.77
N ARG A 402 24.62 11.18 -24.65
CA ARG A 402 23.73 10.07 -24.32
C ARG A 402 24.35 8.75 -24.71
N PHE A 403 24.63 7.91 -23.71
CA PHE A 403 25.06 6.53 -23.90
C PHE A 403 23.86 5.60 -23.85
N THR A 404 23.57 4.89 -24.94
CA THR A 404 22.41 3.98 -25.02
C THR A 404 22.86 2.53 -25.15
N PHE A 405 22.38 1.66 -24.26
CA PHE A 405 22.69 0.23 -24.26
C PHE A 405 21.40 -0.60 -24.28
N SER A 406 21.48 -1.83 -24.78
CA SER A 406 20.43 -2.81 -24.43
C SER A 406 20.53 -3.10 -22.93
N PHE A 407 19.40 -3.17 -22.24
CA PHE A 407 19.37 -3.41 -20.81
C PHE A 407 19.97 -4.77 -20.47
N LYS A 408 19.72 -5.78 -21.32
CA LYS A 408 20.34 -7.11 -21.23
C LYS A 408 21.87 -7.07 -21.32
N GLU A 409 22.45 -6.30 -22.24
CA GLU A 409 23.91 -6.13 -22.34
C GLU A 409 24.48 -5.47 -21.08
N LEU A 410 23.79 -4.44 -20.58
CA LEU A 410 24.23 -3.72 -19.38
C LEU A 410 24.19 -4.61 -18.14
N LEU A 411 23.11 -5.37 -17.94
CA LEU A 411 22.99 -6.35 -16.86
C LEU A 411 24.07 -7.43 -16.96
N TRP A 412 24.36 -7.93 -18.16
CA TRP A 412 25.41 -8.92 -18.37
C TRP A 412 26.80 -8.39 -17.99
N ASN A 413 27.13 -7.15 -18.38
CA ASN A 413 28.37 -6.50 -17.97
C ASN A 413 28.46 -6.35 -16.44
N TYR A 414 27.34 -6.00 -15.80
CA TYR A 414 27.24 -5.86 -14.34
C TYR A 414 27.43 -7.21 -13.62
N VAL A 415 26.82 -8.28 -14.13
CA VAL A 415 26.97 -9.64 -13.61
C VAL A 415 28.42 -10.09 -13.60
N ASN A 416 29.11 -9.93 -14.72
CA ASN A 416 30.48 -10.41 -14.89
C ASN A 416 31.49 -9.66 -14.02
N GLN A 417 31.18 -8.41 -13.65
CA GLN A 417 32.12 -7.56 -12.91
C GLN A 417 31.85 -7.55 -11.41
N PHE A 418 30.60 -7.68 -10.98
CA PHE A 418 30.22 -7.41 -9.59
C PHE A 418 29.34 -8.48 -8.94
N CYS A 419 28.85 -9.48 -9.67
CA CYS A 419 27.90 -10.47 -9.12
C CYS A 419 28.46 -11.89 -9.02
N ASP A 420 29.77 -12.09 -9.19
CA ASP A 420 30.41 -13.42 -9.14
C ASP A 420 29.73 -14.45 -10.06
N GLY A 421 29.23 -13.99 -11.22
CA GLY A 421 28.49 -14.81 -12.19
C GLY A 421 27.03 -15.09 -11.83
N GLN A 422 26.55 -14.65 -10.66
CA GLN A 422 25.14 -14.75 -10.27
C GLN A 422 24.29 -13.66 -10.91
N SER A 423 23.00 -13.93 -11.14
CA SER A 423 22.08 -12.91 -11.63
C SER A 423 21.92 -11.77 -10.62
N PRO A 424 21.86 -10.50 -11.06
CA PRO A 424 21.68 -9.39 -10.15
C PRO A 424 20.24 -9.39 -9.64
N VAL A 425 20.04 -8.79 -8.48
CA VAL A 425 18.70 -8.64 -7.88
C VAL A 425 18.15 -7.28 -8.28
N LEU A 426 16.96 -7.27 -8.88
CA LEU A 426 16.21 -6.07 -9.19
C LEU A 426 15.10 -5.90 -8.15
N ARG A 427 14.97 -4.70 -7.57
CA ARG A 427 13.96 -4.40 -6.55
C ARG A 427 13.22 -3.09 -6.84
N VAL A 428 11.97 -3.06 -6.40
CA VAL A 428 11.10 -1.88 -6.41
C VAL A 428 11.58 -0.96 -5.29
N TYR A 429 12.29 0.12 -5.64
CA TYR A 429 12.98 0.94 -4.64
C TYR A 429 12.09 2.07 -4.11
N GLU A 430 11.80 3.08 -4.93
CA GLU A 430 11.04 4.26 -4.47
C GLU A 430 10.24 4.90 -5.60
N THR A 431 9.24 5.70 -5.22
CA THR A 431 8.57 6.69 -6.06
C THR A 431 9.02 8.07 -5.61
N VAL A 432 9.52 8.88 -6.54
CA VAL A 432 9.92 10.26 -6.30
C VAL A 432 8.99 11.19 -7.05
N LEU A 433 8.27 12.03 -6.31
CA LEU A 433 7.39 13.06 -6.84
C LEU A 433 8.08 14.43 -6.75
N TYR A 434 8.42 14.96 -7.92
CA TYR A 434 8.80 16.36 -8.11
C TYR A 434 7.54 17.20 -8.44
N LYS A 435 7.74 18.46 -8.85
CA LYS A 435 6.63 19.38 -9.16
C LYS A 435 5.63 18.80 -10.18
N GLN A 436 6.13 18.29 -11.31
CA GLN A 436 5.33 17.68 -12.38
C GLN A 436 5.80 16.28 -12.79
N GLU A 437 6.88 15.78 -12.20
CA GLU A 437 7.53 14.54 -12.62
C GLU A 437 7.36 13.48 -11.53
N ILE A 438 6.92 12.30 -11.94
CA ILE A 438 6.83 11.10 -11.12
C ILE A 438 7.89 10.12 -11.63
N GLN A 439 8.90 9.86 -10.81
CA GLN A 439 9.95 8.91 -11.11
C GLN A 439 9.75 7.62 -10.33
N TYR A 440 9.68 6.49 -11.02
CA TYR A 440 9.71 5.16 -10.43
C TYR A 440 11.11 4.57 -10.49
N THR A 441 11.74 4.35 -9.35
CA THR A 441 13.12 3.86 -9.30
C THR A 441 13.14 2.35 -9.09
N VAL A 442 13.84 1.64 -9.98
CA VAL A 442 14.23 0.25 -9.81
C VAL A 442 15.70 0.22 -9.39
N VAL A 443 16.02 -0.43 -8.28
CA VAL A 443 17.41 -0.65 -7.88
C VAL A 443 17.90 -2.00 -8.38
N VAL A 444 19.11 -2.04 -8.94
CA VAL A 444 19.82 -3.25 -9.36
C VAL A 444 21.04 -3.41 -8.48
N HIS A 445 21.19 -4.55 -7.82
CA HIS A 445 22.32 -4.79 -6.92
C HIS A 445 22.81 -6.25 -7.01
N PRO A 446 24.06 -6.53 -6.62
CA PRO A 446 24.57 -7.89 -6.53
C PRO A 446 23.87 -8.67 -5.41
N PRO A 447 23.76 -10.00 -5.50
CA PRO A 447 23.07 -10.80 -4.49
C PRO A 447 23.66 -10.72 -3.07
N HIS A 448 24.95 -10.40 -2.94
CA HIS A 448 25.64 -10.25 -1.65
C HIS A 448 25.45 -8.88 -0.99
N ILE A 449 24.79 -7.93 -1.68
CA ILE A 449 24.45 -6.62 -1.13
C ILE A 449 23.07 -6.67 -0.49
N HIS A 450 23.03 -6.59 0.84
CA HIS A 450 21.81 -6.73 1.65
C HIS A 450 21.11 -5.40 1.97
N LEU A 451 21.66 -4.27 1.51
CA LEU A 451 21.12 -2.92 1.79
C LEU A 451 19.68 -2.73 1.33
N TYR A 452 19.23 -3.52 0.36
CA TYR A 452 17.92 -3.36 -0.26
C TYR A 452 16.96 -4.51 0.08
N ASP A 453 17.30 -5.36 1.05
CA ASP A 453 16.56 -6.60 1.28
C ASP A 453 15.10 -6.40 1.69
N ASP A 454 14.81 -5.27 2.33
CA ASP A 454 13.47 -4.84 2.74
C ASP A 454 12.58 -4.38 1.57
N TYR A 455 13.16 -4.06 0.40
CA TYR A 455 12.40 -3.66 -0.79
C TYR A 455 11.91 -4.88 -1.58
N PRO A 456 10.67 -4.90 -2.10
CA PRO A 456 10.18 -6.06 -2.82
C PRO A 456 10.95 -6.29 -4.12
N ARG A 457 11.10 -7.56 -4.51
CA ARG A 457 11.70 -7.92 -5.81
C ARG A 457 10.85 -7.36 -6.94
N LEU A 458 11.50 -6.90 -7.99
CA LEU A 458 10.84 -6.40 -9.18
C LEU A 458 10.03 -7.54 -9.84
N PRO A 459 8.74 -7.36 -10.10
CA PRO A 459 7.89 -8.40 -10.65
C PRO A 459 8.26 -8.73 -12.10
N SER A 460 8.10 -9.99 -12.50
CA SER A 460 8.21 -10.41 -13.90
C SER A 460 6.88 -10.37 -14.64
N GLN A 461 5.76 -10.41 -13.90
CA GLN A 461 4.38 -10.32 -14.38
C GLN A 461 3.52 -9.63 -13.32
N GLY A 462 2.30 -9.23 -13.67
CA GLY A 462 1.32 -8.66 -12.73
C GLY A 462 0.85 -7.28 -13.17
N ASP A 463 0.15 -6.58 -12.28
CA ASP A 463 -0.56 -5.32 -12.48
C ASP A 463 0.18 -4.09 -11.92
N GLY A 464 1.43 -4.25 -11.46
CA GLY A 464 2.25 -3.15 -10.96
C GLY A 464 2.57 -2.04 -11.98
N VAL A 465 3.29 -1.01 -11.55
CA VAL A 465 3.70 0.13 -12.39
C VAL A 465 4.73 -0.29 -13.45
N CYS A 466 5.75 -1.05 -13.04
CA CYS A 466 6.74 -1.60 -13.96
C CYS A 466 7.29 -2.94 -13.46
N GLY A 467 7.96 -3.65 -14.36
CA GLY A 467 8.64 -4.90 -14.06
C GLY A 467 9.60 -5.30 -15.15
N TYR A 468 10.24 -6.46 -15.00
CA TYR A 468 11.29 -6.92 -15.90
C TYR A 468 11.03 -8.35 -16.39
N ARG A 469 11.09 -8.55 -17.70
CA ARG A 469 11.01 -9.88 -18.31
C ARG A 469 11.88 -9.94 -19.56
N ASP A 470 12.66 -11.02 -19.67
CA ASP A 470 13.40 -11.39 -20.90
C ASP A 470 14.28 -10.29 -21.52
N GLY A 471 14.87 -9.42 -20.69
CA GLY A 471 15.74 -8.33 -21.16
C GLY A 471 15.00 -7.02 -21.47
N ALA A 472 13.68 -6.96 -21.25
CA ALA A 472 12.87 -5.76 -21.40
C ALA A 472 12.27 -5.34 -20.06
N MET A 473 12.23 -4.03 -19.83
CA MET A 473 11.39 -3.44 -18.80
C MET A 473 9.99 -3.23 -19.36
N TRP A 474 8.97 -3.78 -18.73
CA TRP A 474 7.61 -3.36 -19.01
C TRP A 474 7.24 -2.21 -18.07
N TRP A 475 6.59 -1.18 -18.59
CA TRP A 475 6.18 0.01 -17.84
C TRP A 475 4.78 0.42 -18.29
N ARG A 476 3.86 0.55 -17.34
CA ARG A 476 2.51 1.06 -17.56
C ARG A 476 2.50 2.56 -17.30
N CYS A 477 2.77 3.32 -18.35
CA CYS A 477 2.75 4.77 -18.32
C CYS A 477 1.34 5.28 -17.99
N GLN A 478 1.22 6.09 -16.94
CA GLN A 478 -0.06 6.61 -16.47
C GLN A 478 -0.31 8.08 -16.85
N ALA A 479 0.75 8.78 -17.25
CA ALA A 479 0.71 10.16 -17.71
C ALA A 479 1.87 10.44 -18.70
N PRO A 480 1.66 10.19 -20.01
CA PRO A 480 2.74 10.23 -21.00
C PRO A 480 3.18 11.64 -21.44
N SER A 481 2.36 12.67 -21.21
CA SER A 481 2.63 14.06 -21.62
C SER A 481 2.98 14.98 -20.47
N GLU A 482 3.91 15.92 -20.71
CA GLU A 482 4.16 17.06 -19.80
C GLU A 482 3.03 18.10 -19.87
N ALA A 483 2.52 18.36 -21.09
CA ALA A 483 1.37 19.20 -21.36
C ALA A 483 0.40 18.48 -22.31
N TYR A 484 -0.90 18.58 -22.03
CA TYR A 484 -1.97 17.97 -22.81
C TYR A 484 -2.63 19.03 -23.69
N THR A 485 -2.23 19.07 -24.96
CA THR A 485 -2.85 19.89 -26.03
C THR A 485 -3.77 19.07 -26.93
N ASN A 486 -3.85 17.76 -26.68
CA ASN A 486 -4.59 16.79 -27.46
C ASN A 486 -5.60 16.10 -26.55
N LYS A 487 -6.74 15.71 -27.13
CA LYS A 487 -7.80 14.93 -26.49
C LYS A 487 -8.03 13.65 -27.25
N LEU A 488 -8.04 12.56 -26.51
CA LEU A 488 -8.36 11.22 -27.00
C LEU A 488 -9.88 11.08 -27.13
N GLU A 489 -10.36 10.74 -28.31
CA GLU A 489 -11.76 10.51 -28.60
C GLU A 489 -11.95 9.06 -29.02
N VAL A 490 -12.64 8.28 -28.17
CA VAL A 490 -12.86 6.84 -28.41
C VAL A 490 -14.30 6.66 -28.87
N ASN A 491 -14.48 6.14 -30.09
CA ASN A 491 -15.77 5.72 -30.60
C ASN A 491 -15.89 4.19 -30.50
N SER A 492 -16.67 3.73 -29.52
CA SER A 492 -16.87 2.31 -29.26
C SER A 492 -17.72 1.60 -30.31
N PHE A 493 -18.50 2.33 -31.12
CA PHE A 493 -19.41 1.74 -32.10
C PHE A 493 -18.71 1.33 -33.39
N ASP A 494 -17.79 2.17 -33.88
CA ASP A 494 -16.96 1.87 -35.05
C ASP A 494 -15.58 1.28 -34.67
N GLY A 495 -15.27 1.27 -33.37
CA GLY A 495 -14.00 0.81 -32.83
C GLY A 495 -12.84 1.68 -33.29
N ARG A 496 -13.05 2.99 -33.40
CA ARG A 496 -12.02 3.96 -33.78
C ARG A 496 -11.65 4.85 -32.60
N VAL A 497 -10.45 5.38 -32.70
CA VAL A 497 -9.88 6.39 -31.80
C VAL A 497 -9.32 7.49 -32.66
N ASP A 498 -9.72 8.71 -32.35
CA ASP A 498 -9.30 9.93 -33.00
C ASP A 498 -8.64 10.87 -31.97
N VAL A 499 -7.94 11.87 -32.48
CA VAL A 499 -7.26 12.89 -31.67
C VAL A 499 -7.75 14.27 -32.10
N SER A 500 -8.25 15.05 -31.14
CA SER A 500 -8.66 16.44 -31.35
C SER A 500 -7.79 17.40 -30.54
N LEU A 501 -7.60 18.62 -31.05
CA LEU A 501 -6.85 19.66 -30.37
C LEU A 501 -7.66 20.24 -29.20
N GLN A 502 -6.98 20.63 -28.13
CA GLN A 502 -7.52 21.30 -26.96
C GLN A 502 -6.56 22.40 -26.48
N ASP A 503 -7.08 23.26 -25.59
CA ASP A 503 -6.25 24.21 -24.86
C ASP A 503 -5.17 23.47 -24.06
N GLU A 504 -3.98 24.08 -23.96
CA GLU A 504 -2.83 23.49 -23.32
C GLU A 504 -3.03 23.35 -21.80
N GLU A 505 -3.01 22.11 -21.31
CA GLU A 505 -3.13 21.84 -19.88
C GLU A 505 -1.90 21.10 -19.34
N TYR A 506 -1.14 21.77 -18.48
CA TYR A 506 -0.02 21.17 -17.76
C TYR A 506 -0.50 20.20 -16.69
N TYR A 507 0.09 19.01 -16.63
CA TYR A 507 -0.22 17.98 -15.65
C TYR A 507 1.07 17.35 -15.11
N VAL A 508 0.95 16.26 -14.36
CA VAL A 508 2.08 15.39 -14.05
C VAL A 508 2.40 14.49 -15.24
N TRP A 509 3.64 14.02 -15.32
CA TRP A 509 4.09 12.96 -16.20
C TRP A 509 4.93 11.94 -15.42
N ASP A 510 4.95 10.69 -15.86
CA ASP A 510 5.67 9.61 -15.18
C ASP A 510 6.78 8.98 -16.04
N HIS A 511 7.77 8.36 -15.38
CA HIS A 511 8.79 7.54 -16.04
C HIS A 511 9.48 6.56 -15.09
N VAL A 512 10.23 5.62 -15.66
CA VAL A 512 11.02 4.63 -14.91
C VAL A 512 12.52 4.93 -15.03
N CYS A 513 13.18 4.92 -13.88
CA CYS A 513 14.63 5.01 -13.72
C CYS A 513 15.18 3.69 -13.17
N ILE A 514 16.37 3.31 -13.62
CA ILE A 514 17.12 2.15 -13.16
C ILE A 514 18.41 2.63 -12.50
N ALA A 515 18.59 2.28 -11.24
CA ALA A 515 19.71 2.68 -10.43
C ALA A 515 20.57 1.45 -10.10
N PHE A 516 21.78 1.39 -10.65
CA PHE A 516 22.74 0.33 -10.33
C PHE A 516 23.52 0.68 -9.07
N HIS A 517 23.52 -0.24 -8.11
CA HIS A 517 24.35 -0.14 -6.93
C HIS A 517 25.83 -0.24 -7.29
N MET A 518 26.64 0.64 -6.73
CA MET A 518 28.08 0.69 -6.93
C MET A 518 28.78 0.96 -5.59
N GLU A 519 29.65 0.03 -5.18
CA GLU A 519 30.53 0.27 -4.04
C GLU A 519 31.62 1.31 -4.38
N PRO A 520 32.23 1.94 -3.37
CA PRO A 520 33.33 2.87 -3.59
C PRO A 520 34.43 2.25 -4.48
N LYS A 521 34.87 3.03 -5.47
CA LYS A 521 35.89 2.67 -6.48
C LYS A 521 35.43 1.68 -7.55
N TRP A 522 34.19 1.20 -7.54
CA TRP A 522 33.68 0.41 -8.66
C TRP A 522 33.58 1.26 -9.93
N VAL A 523 33.96 0.63 -11.04
CA VAL A 523 33.83 1.15 -12.39
C VAL A 523 33.17 0.06 -13.20
N LEU A 524 31.96 0.30 -13.70
CA LEU A 524 31.29 -0.62 -14.63
C LEU A 524 31.97 -0.47 -16.00
N ARG A 525 32.98 -1.31 -16.24
CA ARG A 525 33.84 -1.22 -17.41
C ARG A 525 33.09 -1.63 -18.66
N VAL A 526 33.35 -0.90 -19.74
CA VAL A 526 32.88 -1.19 -21.08
C VAL A 526 34.04 -0.94 -22.04
N ASP A 527 34.22 -1.82 -23.01
CA ASP A 527 35.22 -1.62 -24.06
C ASP A 527 35.06 -0.24 -24.72
N ARG A 528 36.17 0.47 -24.96
CA ARG A 528 36.15 1.84 -25.48
C ARG A 528 35.52 1.94 -26.87
N ASN A 529 35.77 0.97 -27.75
CA ASN A 529 35.14 0.96 -29.06
C ASN A 529 33.63 0.78 -28.93
N ARG A 530 33.18 -0.06 -27.98
CA ARG A 530 31.75 -0.13 -27.64
C ARG A 530 31.22 1.20 -27.10
N LEU A 531 31.92 1.89 -26.21
CA LEU A 531 31.50 3.22 -25.72
C LEU A 531 31.29 4.20 -26.89
N PHE A 532 32.24 4.29 -27.83
CA PHE A 532 32.12 5.14 -29.01
C PHE A 532 30.95 4.79 -29.93
N ASN A 533 30.59 3.49 -30.01
CA ASN A 533 29.46 3.02 -30.80
C ASN A 533 28.10 3.21 -30.10
N ARG A 534 28.11 3.52 -28.80
CA ARG A 534 26.88 3.67 -27.99
C ARG A 534 26.59 5.11 -27.57
N VAL A 535 27.54 6.02 -27.74
CA VAL A 535 27.36 7.44 -27.42
C VAL A 535 26.87 8.23 -28.62
N ASN A 536 25.82 9.01 -28.41
CA ASN A 536 25.29 9.99 -29.37
C ASN A 536 25.19 11.36 -28.70
N VAL A 537 25.20 12.41 -29.52
CA VAL A 537 24.94 13.78 -29.08
C VAL A 537 23.44 14.05 -29.10
N CYS A 538 22.95 14.78 -28.11
CA CYS A 538 21.57 15.24 -28.03
C CYS A 538 21.50 16.71 -27.59
N GLU A 539 20.40 17.37 -27.95
CA GLU A 539 20.13 18.73 -27.48
C GLU A 539 19.76 18.75 -26.00
N VAL A 540 20.13 19.83 -25.31
CA VAL A 540 19.72 20.04 -23.92
C VAL A 540 18.31 20.61 -23.87
N SER A 541 17.44 19.99 -23.08
CA SER A 541 16.08 20.51 -22.80
C SER A 541 16.06 21.32 -21.51
N TYR A 542 15.10 22.26 -21.43
CA TYR A 542 14.88 23.09 -20.25
C TYR A 542 13.78 22.51 -19.34
N PRO A 543 13.85 22.70 -18.01
CA PRO A 543 15.03 23.19 -17.26
C PRO A 543 16.24 22.26 -17.43
N CYS A 544 17.43 22.87 -17.56
CA CYS A 544 18.69 22.15 -17.59
C CYS A 544 19.08 21.73 -16.17
N LEU A 545 19.41 20.46 -16.01
CA LEU A 545 19.79 19.82 -14.74
C LEU A 545 21.28 19.43 -14.73
N LEU A 546 22.12 20.04 -15.57
CA LEU A 546 23.57 19.84 -15.51
C LEU A 546 24.11 20.25 -14.14
N ARG A 547 25.16 19.56 -13.68
CA ARG A 547 25.79 19.89 -12.40
C ARG A 547 26.72 21.08 -12.61
N SER A 548 26.61 22.09 -11.77
CA SER A 548 27.61 23.17 -11.72
C SER A 548 29.02 22.56 -11.55
N PRO A 549 30.04 23.04 -12.28
CA PRO A 549 30.05 24.24 -13.13
C PRO A 549 29.69 24.01 -14.61
N GLU A 550 29.19 22.83 -15.00
CA GLU A 550 28.92 22.53 -16.41
C GLU A 550 27.82 23.42 -16.99
N THR A 551 28.01 23.84 -18.24
CA THR A 551 27.02 24.59 -19.03
C THR A 551 26.54 23.76 -20.22
N PRO A 552 25.28 23.94 -20.66
CA PRO A 552 24.78 23.32 -21.89
C PRO A 552 25.66 23.68 -23.09
N LEU A 553 26.03 22.68 -23.89
CA LEU A 553 26.72 22.89 -25.16
C LEU A 553 25.70 23.00 -26.30
N SER A 554 26.05 23.74 -27.36
CA SER A 554 25.33 23.61 -28.63
C SER A 554 25.56 22.22 -29.24
N LEU A 555 24.65 21.80 -30.13
CA LEU A 555 24.76 20.50 -30.80
C LEU A 555 26.11 20.38 -31.55
N ASN A 556 26.48 21.40 -32.33
CA ASN A 556 27.72 21.43 -33.10
C ASN A 556 28.98 21.34 -32.22
N GLU A 557 28.98 22.02 -31.06
CA GLU A 557 30.11 21.95 -30.12
C GLU A 557 30.26 20.56 -29.51
N ALA A 558 29.16 19.95 -29.09
CA ALA A 558 29.16 18.61 -28.53
C ALA A 558 29.58 17.55 -29.57
N GLU A 559 29.14 17.69 -30.83
CA GLU A 559 29.58 16.84 -31.94
C GLU A 559 31.07 16.96 -32.20
N ARG A 560 31.60 18.19 -32.20
CA ARG A 560 33.05 18.44 -32.36
C ARG A 560 33.83 17.79 -31.23
N ILE A 561 33.43 17.99 -29.96
CA ILE A 561 34.09 17.38 -28.80
C ILE A 561 34.13 15.85 -28.93
N LEU A 562 33.02 15.23 -29.31
CA LEU A 562 32.97 13.78 -29.48
C LEU A 562 33.86 13.29 -30.64
N ALA A 563 33.96 14.06 -31.72
CA ALA A 563 34.83 13.74 -32.86
C ALA A 563 36.32 13.89 -32.51
N ASP A 564 36.68 14.94 -31.78
CA ASP A 564 38.05 15.17 -31.30
C ASP A 564 38.47 14.04 -30.36
N LEU A 565 37.62 13.67 -29.40
CA LEU A 565 37.87 12.56 -28.48
C LEU A 565 38.05 11.21 -29.22
N LYS A 566 37.27 10.96 -30.28
CA LYS A 566 37.43 9.78 -31.16
C LYS A 566 38.78 9.76 -31.88
N THR A 567 39.34 10.93 -32.16
CA THR A 567 40.61 11.06 -32.89
C THR A 567 41.80 10.93 -31.96
N GLU A 568 41.73 11.52 -30.75
CA GLU A 568 42.79 11.45 -29.75
C GLU A 568 42.99 10.04 -29.16
N MET A 569 41.93 9.24 -29.11
CA MET A 569 41.95 7.91 -28.48
C MET A 569 42.07 6.73 -29.46
N ARG A 570 42.27 7.00 -30.76
CA ARG A 570 42.68 6.02 -31.77
C ARG A 570 44.20 5.95 -31.81
#